data_AF-A0A1B6BH36-F1
#
_entry.id   AF-A0A1B6BH36-F1
#
_cell.length_a   1.000
_cell.length_b   1.000
_cell.length_c   1.000
_cell.angle_alpha   90.00
_cell.angle_beta   90.00
_cell.angle_gamma   90.00
#
_symmetry.space_group_name_H-M   'P 1'
#
loop_
_entity.id
_entity.type
_entity.pdbx_description
1 polymer ?
#
loop_
_entity_poly.entity_id
_entity_poly.type
_entity_poly.pdbx_seq_one_letter_code
_entity_poly.pdbx_strand_id
1 'polypeptide(L)' 'MIKVKQKVAGCFRTKTGADTFATIMSYIGTASKQGIHAYSAIKSALANQSKNIIFG' A
#
# COMPACT_ATOMS: atom_id res chain seq x y z
N MET A 1 -36.22 16.29 9.93
CA MET A 1 -34.78 16.33 9.61
C MET A 1 -34.20 14.93 9.83
N ILE A 2 -34.01 14.17 8.75
CA ILE A 2 -33.57 12.77 8.86
C ILE A 2 -32.05 12.76 8.99
N LYS A 3 -31.53 12.10 10.03
CA LYS A 3 -30.09 11.99 10.27
C LYS A 3 -29.54 11.04 9.21
N VAL A 4 -29.02 11.58 8.11
CA VAL A 4 -28.38 10.79 7.05
C VAL A 4 -27.19 10.08 7.68
N LYS A 5 -27.30 8.75 7.88
CA LYS A 5 -26.17 7.90 8.26
C LYS A 5 -25.24 7.81 7.05
N GLN A 6 -24.46 8.85 6.80
CA GLN A 6 -23.46 8.82 5.74
C GLN A 6 -22.47 7.70 6.08
N LYS A 7 -22.43 6.66 5.25
CA LYS A 7 -21.55 5.50 5.43
C LYS A 7 -20.12 5.94 5.09
N VAL A 8 -19.41 6.50 6.07
CA VAL A 8 -18.00 6.92 5.93
C VAL A 8 -17.07 5.73 6.09
N ALA A 9 -17.31 4.66 5.34
CA ALA A 9 -16.46 3.48 5.34
C ALA A 9 -16.22 3.07 3.88
N GLY A 10 -15.03 3.43 3.36
CA GLY A 10 -14.60 3.10 2.00
C GLY A 10 -13.74 4.16 1.30
N CYS A 11 -13.65 5.38 1.84
CA CYS A 11 -12.84 6.45 1.25
C CYS A 11 -11.72 6.88 2.22
N PHE A 12 -10.55 7.20 1.67
CA PHE A 12 -9.47 7.81 2.44
C PHE A 12 -9.94 9.16 2.99
N ARG A 13 -9.75 9.38 4.29
CA ARG A 13 -10.13 10.65 4.95
C ARG A 13 -9.23 11.81 4.56
N THR A 14 -8.01 11.51 4.09
CA THR A 14 -7.02 12.49 3.68
C THR A 14 -6.34 12.03 2.40
N LYS A 15 -5.93 12.99 1.55
CA LYS A 15 -5.11 12.71 0.37
C LYS A 15 -3.80 12.02 0.75
N THR A 16 -3.20 12.44 1.85
CA THR A 16 -1.98 11.83 2.40
C THR A 16 -2.14 10.34 2.69
N GLY A 17 -3.28 9.92 3.23
CA GLY A 17 -3.57 8.49 3.47
C GLY A 17 -3.76 7.70 2.18
N ALA A 18 -4.31 8.32 1.14
CA ALA A 18 -4.43 7.70 -0.17
C ALA A 18 -3.06 7.54 -0.84
N ASP A 19 -2.21 8.57 -0.77
CA ASP A 19 -0.87 8.57 -1.36
C ASP A 19 0.05 7.55 -0.67
N THR A 20 0.00 7.45 0.66
CA THR A 20 0.76 6.44 1.40
C THR A 20 0.30 5.02 1.05
N PHE A 21 -1.00 4.80 0.96
CA PHE A 21 -1.54 3.51 0.55
C PHE A 21 -1.13 3.15 -0.88
N ALA A 22 -1.25 4.09 -1.82
CA ALA A 22 -0.83 3.89 -3.21
C ALA A 22 0.67 3.55 -3.31
N THR A 23 1.51 4.17 -2.48
CA THR A 23 2.95 3.90 -2.43
C THR A 23 3.24 2.47 -1.97
N ILE A 24 2.62 2.04 -0.86
CA ILE A 24 2.78 0.68 -0.31
C ILE A 24 2.27 -0.36 -1.32
N MET A 25 1.11 -0.13 -1.92
CA MET A 25 0.53 -1.06 -2.89
C MET A 25 1.34 -1.14 -4.19
N SER A 26 1.94 -0.02 -4.64
CA SER A 26 2.83 -0.01 -5.80
C SER A 26 4.05 -0.90 -5.55
N TYR A 27 4.65 -0.83 -4.36
CA TYR A 27 5.78 -1.68 -3.97
C TYR A 27 5.43 -3.17 -3.88
N ILE A 28 4.26 -3.51 -3.31
CA ILE A 28 3.78 -4.90 -3.28
C ILE A 28 3.50 -5.39 -4.71
N GLY A 29 2.95 -4.53 -5.57
CA GLY A 29 2.70 -4.83 -6.97
C GLY A 29 3.98 -5.11 -7.75
N THR A 30 5.05 -4.35 -7.53
CA THR A 30 6.36 -4.62 -8.15
C THR A 30 6.96 -5.92 -7.63
N ALA A 31 6.90 -6.17 -6.32
CA ALA A 31 7.38 -7.41 -5.73
C ALA A 31 6.63 -8.64 -6.29
N SER A 32 5.32 -8.54 -6.44
CA SER A 32 4.48 -9.60 -7.02
C SER A 32 4.88 -9.91 -8.47
N LYS A 33 5.19 -8.89 -9.28
CA LYS A 33 5.68 -9.07 -10.66
C LYS A 33 7.03 -9.79 -10.73
N GLN A 34 7.86 -9.62 -9.71
CA GLN A 34 9.13 -10.34 -9.56
C GLN A 34 8.97 -11.73 -8.92
N GLY A 35 7.73 -12.18 -8.66
CA GLY A 35 7.46 -13.47 -8.03
C GLY A 35 7.71 -13.50 -6.51
N ILE A 36 7.87 -12.33 -5.88
CA ILE A 36 8.13 -12.21 -4.44
C ILE A 36 6.80 -12.11 -3.69
N HIS A 37 6.64 -12.95 -2.67
CA HIS A 37 5.45 -12.93 -1.82
C HIS A 37 5.35 -11.61 -1.04
N ALA A 38 4.14 -11.04 -0.93
CA ALA A 38 3.89 -9.73 -0.32
C ALA A 38 4.49 -9.59 1.09
N TYR A 39 4.42 -10.65 1.91
CA TYR A 39 5.02 -10.65 3.25
C TYR A 39 6.55 -10.50 3.21
N SER A 40 7.22 -11.20 2.29
CA SER A 40 8.67 -11.11 2.13
C SER A 40 9.06 -9.71 1.65
N ALA A 41 8.29 -9.14 0.73
CA ALA A 41 8.51 -7.79 0.23
C ALA A 41 8.42 -6.76 1.37
N ILE A 42 7.36 -6.80 2.17
CA ILE A 42 7.19 -5.88 3.31
C ILE A 42 8.34 -6.02 4.31
N LYS A 43 8.75 -7.26 4.62
CA LYS A 43 9.90 -7.51 5.50
C LYS A 43 11.20 -6.92 4.95
N SER A 44 11.45 -7.07 3.65
CA SER A 44 12.62 -6.48 2.98
C SER A 44 12.57 -4.95 2.93
N ALA A 45 11.39 -4.34 2.78
CA ALA A 45 11.22 -2.89 2.84
C ALA A 45 11.57 -2.34 4.24
N LEU A 46 11.08 -2.99 5.30
CA LEU A 46 11.41 -2.66 6.70
C LEU A 46 12.90 -2.87 7.01
N ALA A 47 13.53 -3.87 6.39
CA ALA A 47 14.97 -4.13 6.53
C ALA A 47 15.86 -3.21 5.68
N ASN A 48 15.33 -2.15 5.06
CA ASN A 48 16.03 -1.23 4.13
C ASN A 48 16.64 -1.91 2.88
N GLN A 49 16.16 -3.09 2.50
CA GLN A 49 16.60 -3.85 1.33
C GLN A 49 15.66 -3.68 0.12
N SER A 50 14.91 -2.58 0.07
CA SER A 50 13.86 -2.33 -0.93
C SER A 50 14.37 -2.21 -2.37
N LYS A 51 15.62 -1.78 -2.58
CA LYS A 51 16.21 -1.58 -3.93
C LYS A 51 16.22 -2.87 -4.76
N ASN A 52 16.47 -4.02 -4.15
CA ASN A 52 16.56 -5.30 -4.88
C ASN A 52 15.18 -5.73 -5.43
N ILE A 53 14.09 -5.28 -4.80
CA ILE A 53 12.70 -5.63 -5.17
C ILE A 53 12.11 -4.65 -6.21
N ILE A 54 12.75 -3.50 -6.40
CA ILE A 54 12.28 -2.46 -7.32
C ILE A 54 13.09 -2.48 -8.63
N PHE A 55 14.38 -2.80 -8.56
CA PHE A 55 15.32 -2.76 -9.70
C PHE A 55 15.91 -4.13 -10.06
N GLY A 56 15.33 -5.22 -9.54
CA GLY A 56 15.69 -6.60 -9.87
C GLY A 56 15.08 -7.09 -11.17
#